data_AF-A0A2R6HX21-F1
#
_entry.id   AF-A0A2R6HX21-F1
#
_cell.length_a   1.000
_cell.length_b   1.000
_cell.length_c   1.000
_cell.angle_alpha   90.00
_cell.angle_beta   90.00
_cell.angle_gamma   90.00
#
_symmetry.space_group_name_H-M   'P 1'
#
loop_
_entity.id
_entity.type
_entity.pdbx_description
1 polymer ?
#
loop_
_entity_poly.entity_id
_entity_poly.type
_entity_poly.pdbx_seq_one_letter_code
_entity_poly.pdbx_strand_id
1 'polypeptide(L)'
;MTGTLTLRRLLAAGAAGVAVGLAAFAAAVRTGIPPGAAAAPAAIAGLFALIVAPLAALARQVGAEADDHGEIERRIAEGLGLSEAESEAAFGWGKSEGEPAAADSDEDRGS
;
A
#
# COMPACT_ATOMS: atom_id res chain seq x y z
N MET A 1 24.89 9.36 -14.50
CA MET A 1 23.51 9.80 -14.82
C MET A 1 22.53 9.68 -13.62
N THR A 2 23.02 9.50 -12.39
CA THR A 2 22.17 9.21 -11.21
C THR A 2 21.67 10.47 -10.47
N GLY A 3 22.39 11.60 -10.57
CA GLY A 3 22.08 12.81 -9.79
C GLY A 3 20.80 13.57 -10.22
N THR A 4 20.42 13.51 -11.50
CA THR A 4 19.24 14.22 -12.02
C THR A 4 17.91 13.59 -11.58
N LEU A 5 17.92 12.28 -11.31
CA LEU A 5 16.72 11.53 -10.93
C LEU A 5 16.36 11.76 -9.45
N THR A 6 17.37 11.85 -8.58
CA THR A 6 17.22 12.17 -7.15
C THR A 6 16.72 13.60 -6.96
N LEU A 7 17.27 14.56 -7.71
CA LEU A 7 16.87 15.96 -7.65
C LEU A 7 15.41 16.17 -8.09
N ARG A 8 14.98 15.49 -9.17
CA ARG A 8 13.59 15.56 -9.65
C ARG A 8 12.59 14.99 -8.65
N ARG A 9 12.93 13.89 -7.97
CA ARG A 9 12.07 13.29 -6.94
C ARG A 9 11.95 14.18 -5.71
N LEU A 10 13.05 14.79 -5.27
CA LEU A 10 13.05 15.78 -4.19
C LEU A 10 12.20 17.01 -4.53
N LEU A 11 12.34 17.54 -5.75
CA LEU A 11 11.53 18.65 -6.25
C LEU A 11 10.04 18.30 -6.32
N ALA A 12 9.69 17.11 -6.81
CA ALA A 12 8.30 16.67 -6.90
C ALA A 12 7.66 16.47 -5.51
N ALA A 13 8.39 15.88 -4.55
CA ALA A 13 7.94 15.75 -3.17
C ALA A 13 7.75 17.12 -2.52
N GLY A 14 8.72 18.03 -2.70
CA GLY A 14 8.64 19.41 -2.22
C GLY A 14 7.42 20.15 -2.78
N ALA A 15 7.18 20.05 -4.09
CA ALA A 15 6.02 20.67 -4.74
C ALA A 15 4.69 20.11 -4.22
N ALA A 16 4.61 18.79 -3.96
CA ALA A 16 3.42 18.17 -3.40
C ALA A 16 3.11 18.67 -1.98
N GLY A 17 4.13 18.77 -1.11
CA GLY A 17 3.96 19.32 0.24
C GLY A 17 3.48 20.77 0.23
N VAL A 18 4.05 21.61 -0.65
CA VAL A 18 3.62 23.00 -0.83
C VAL A 18 2.18 23.07 -1.34
N ALA A 19 1.82 22.26 -2.34
CA ALA A 19 0.46 22.24 -2.88
C ALA A 19 -0.59 21.86 -1.83
N VAL A 20 -0.29 20.87 -0.98
CA VAL A 20 -1.20 20.47 0.11
C VAL A 20 -1.35 21.58 1.14
N GLY A 21 -0.25 22.21 1.55
CA GLY A 21 -0.30 23.34 2.48
C GLY A 21 -1.15 24.49 1.93
N LEU A 22 -0.97 24.85 0.66
CA LEU A 22 -1.77 25.88 0.00
C LEU A 22 -3.25 25.51 -0.12
N ALA A 23 -3.56 24.24 -0.45
CA ALA A 23 -4.93 23.77 -0.52
C ALA A 23 -5.63 23.80 0.85
N ALA A 24 -4.94 23.36 1.91
CA ALA A 24 -5.46 23.42 3.28
C ALA A 24 -5.69 24.86 3.73
N PHE A 25 -4.75 25.76 3.42
CA PHE A 25 -4.89 27.19 3.70
C PHE A 25 -6.10 27.80 2.99
N ALA A 26 -6.22 27.56 1.68
CA ALA A 26 -7.34 28.06 0.89
C ALA A 26 -8.69 27.54 1.38
N ALA A 27 -8.77 26.26 1.76
CA ALA A 27 -9.96 25.67 2.34
C ALA A 27 -10.34 26.33 3.68
N ALA A 28 -9.37 26.51 4.58
CA ALA A 28 -9.58 27.17 5.87
C ALA A 28 -10.09 28.61 5.70
N VAL A 29 -9.44 29.39 4.83
CA VAL A 29 -9.86 30.77 4.55
C VAL A 29 -11.26 30.82 3.91
N ARG A 30 -11.58 29.89 3.00
CA ARG A 30 -12.93 29.78 2.40
C ARG A 30 -14.01 29.50 3.43
N THR A 31 -13.68 28.80 4.52
CA THR A 31 -14.62 28.53 5.63
C THR A 31 -14.74 29.69 6.64
N GLY A 32 -14.03 30.80 6.41
CA GLY A 32 -14.09 32.00 7.26
C GLY A 32 -13.01 32.06 8.34
N ILE A 33 -12.05 31.12 8.35
CA ILE A 33 -10.90 31.19 9.27
C ILE A 33 -9.97 32.31 8.81
N PRO A 34 -9.57 33.24 9.69
CA PRO A 34 -8.69 34.33 9.31
C PRO A 34 -7.32 33.79 8.86
N PRO A 35 -6.68 34.43 7.86
CA PRO A 35 -5.39 33.99 7.31
C PRO A 35 -4.31 33.71 8.38
N GLY A 36 -4.22 34.56 9.41
CA GLY A 36 -3.26 34.39 10.50
C GLY A 36 -3.46 33.09 11.30
N ALA A 37 -4.72 32.66 11.48
CA ALA A 37 -5.05 31.41 12.17
C ALA A 37 -4.95 30.18 11.24
N ALA A 38 -5.13 30.36 9.94
CA ALA A 38 -5.03 29.29 8.95
C ALA A 38 -3.57 28.93 8.59
N ALA A 39 -2.63 29.87 8.72
CA ALA A 39 -1.25 29.70 8.24
C ALA A 39 -0.49 28.56 8.92
N ALA A 40 -0.50 28.50 10.25
CA ALA A 40 0.21 27.47 11.01
C ALA A 40 -0.31 26.04 10.75
N PRO A 41 -1.62 25.74 10.87
CA PRO A 41 -2.12 24.39 10.59
C PRO A 41 -1.95 24.00 9.11
N ALA A 42 -2.07 24.94 8.18
CA ALA A 42 -1.82 24.68 6.77
C ALA A 42 -0.35 24.35 6.47
N ALA A 43 0.59 25.06 7.10
CA ALA A 43 2.02 24.74 6.99
C ALA A 43 2.32 23.35 7.54
N ILE A 44 1.72 22.98 8.69
CA ILE A 44 1.84 21.65 9.29
C ILE A 44 1.27 20.58 8.33
N ALA A 45 0.10 20.81 7.74
CA ALA A 45 -0.50 19.89 6.77
C ALA A 45 0.39 19.68 5.54
N GLY A 46 1.00 20.75 5.02
CA GLY A 46 1.98 20.65 3.94
C GLY A 46 3.22 19.85 4.31
N LEU A 47 3.77 20.08 5.51
CA LEU A 47 4.92 19.34 6.02
C LEU A 47 4.60 17.85 6.26
N PHE A 48 3.41 17.57 6.78
CA PHE A 48 2.93 16.21 6.98
C PHE A 48 2.81 15.47 5.66
N ALA A 49 2.20 16.09 4.63
CA ALA A 49 2.10 15.49 3.30
C ALA A 49 3.47 15.24 2.66
N LEU A 50 4.43 16.16 2.87
CA LEU A 50 5.81 16.00 2.41
C LEU A 50 6.48 14.74 2.99
N ILE A 51 6.21 14.41 4.25
CA ILE A 51 6.84 13.27 4.95
C ILE A 51 6.05 11.98 4.71
N VAL A 52 4.73 12.04 4.83
CA VAL A 52 3.88 10.84 4.85
C VAL A 52 3.64 10.30 3.45
N ALA A 53 3.52 11.14 2.40
CA ALA A 53 3.30 10.62 1.06
C ALA A 53 4.46 9.72 0.56
N PRO A 54 5.75 10.08 0.74
CA PRO A 54 6.87 9.17 0.45
C PRO A 54 6.83 7.90 1.30
N LEU A 55 6.56 8.01 2.61
CA LEU A 55 6.49 6.84 3.50
C LEU A 55 5.36 5.89 3.13
N ALA A 56 4.19 6.42 2.73
CA ALA A 56 3.07 5.61 2.26
C ALA A 56 3.38 4.91 0.93
N ALA A 57 4.11 5.58 0.02
CA ALA A 57 4.58 4.95 -1.21
C ALA A 57 5.58 3.83 -0.93
N LEU A 58 6.53 4.05 -0.01
CA LEU A 58 7.47 3.02 0.46
C LEU A 58 6.75 1.85 1.13
N ALA A 59 5.79 2.13 2.02
CA ALA A 59 5.01 1.11 2.69
C ALA A 59 4.22 0.24 1.70
N ARG A 60 3.66 0.84 0.64
CA ARG A 60 3.01 0.10 -0.44
C ARG A 60 3.99 -0.75 -1.25
N GLN A 61 5.20 -0.27 -1.50
CA GLN A 61 6.25 -1.06 -2.17
C GLN A 61 6.67 -2.26 -1.32
N VAL A 62 6.92 -2.04 -0.03
CA VAL A 62 7.29 -3.13 0.89
C VAL A 62 6.14 -4.12 1.07
N GLY A 63 4.89 -3.64 1.18
CA GLY A 63 3.72 -4.50 1.24
C GLY A 63 3.52 -5.34 -0.03
N ALA A 64 3.71 -4.75 -1.21
CA ALA A 64 3.65 -5.47 -2.48
C ALA A 64 4.76 -6.52 -2.64
N GLU A 65 5.96 -6.25 -2.12
CA GLU A 65 7.06 -7.23 -2.10
C GLU A 65 6.81 -8.35 -1.08
N ALA A 66 6.18 -8.04 0.07
CA ALA A 66 5.84 -9.01 1.09
C ALA A 66 4.70 -9.96 0.65
N ASP A 67 3.79 -9.49 -0.20
CA ASP A 67 2.68 -10.26 -0.75
C ASP A 67 3.10 -11.24 -1.88
N ASP A 68 4.33 -11.17 -2.37
CA ASP A 68 4.87 -12.18 -3.30
C ASP A 68 5.57 -13.32 -2.54
N HIS A 69 4.79 -14.02 -1.73
CA HIS A 69 5.27 -15.21 -1.02
C HIS A 69 5.82 -16.28 -1.98
N GLY A 70 5.25 -16.40 -3.18
CA GLY A 70 5.69 -17.36 -4.20
C GLY A 70 7.11 -17.08 -4.70
N GLU A 71 7.46 -15.82 -4.95
CA GLU A 71 8.82 -15.44 -5.36
C GLU A 71 9.84 -15.62 -4.22
N ILE A 72 9.44 -15.36 -2.97
CA ILE A 72 10.29 -15.59 -1.79
C ILE A 72 10.54 -17.10 -1.62
N GLU A 73 9.51 -17.92 -1.71
CA GLU A 73 9.60 -19.38 -1.64
C GLU A 73 10.47 -19.95 -2.78
N ARG A 74 10.30 -19.44 -4.01
CA ARG A 74 11.12 -19.82 -5.17
C ARG A 74 12.60 -19.52 -4.95
N ARG A 75 12.94 -18.32 -4.45
CA ARG A 75 14.34 -17.94 -4.17
C ARG A 75 14.95 -18.77 -3.03
N ILE A 76 14.17 -19.14 -2.02
CA ILE A 76 14.62 -20.02 -0.94
C ILE A 76 14.84 -21.45 -1.46
N ALA A 77 13.91 -21.98 -2.27
CA ALA A 77 14.03 -23.29 -2.89
C ALA A 77 15.26 -23.37 -3.82
N GLU A 78 15.48 -22.35 -4.66
CA GLU A 78 16.67 -22.23 -5.52
C GLU A 78 17.96 -22.14 -4.68
N GLY A 79 17.96 -21.39 -3.58
CA GLY A 79 19.12 -21.25 -2.68
C GLY A 79 19.45 -22.54 -1.89
N LEU A 80 18.46 -23.41 -1.67
CA LEU A 80 18.61 -24.71 -1.03
C LEU A 80 18.85 -25.85 -2.03
N GLY A 81 18.80 -25.57 -3.34
CA GLY A 81 18.97 -26.57 -4.40
C GLY A 81 17.82 -27.57 -4.48
N LEU A 82 16.64 -27.22 -3.96
CA LEU A 82 15.45 -28.07 -3.97
C LEU A 82 14.80 -28.05 -5.35
N SER A 83 14.34 -29.21 -5.80
CA SER A 83 13.52 -29.29 -7.02
C SER A 83 12.10 -28.77 -6.76
N GLU A 84 11.41 -28.31 -7.81
CA GLU A 84 10.06 -27.73 -7.76
C GLU A 84 9.05 -28.65 -7.04
N ALA A 85 9.20 -29.96 -7.22
CA ALA A 85 8.40 -30.99 -6.55
C ALA A 85 8.70 -31.13 -5.05
N GLU A 86 9.95 -30.91 -4.63
CA GLU A 86 10.33 -30.93 -3.21
C GLU A 86 9.90 -29.65 -2.50
N SER A 87 9.90 -28.49 -3.19
CA SER A 87 9.35 -27.25 -2.63
C SER A 87 7.84 -27.30 -2.44
N GLU A 88 7.08 -27.86 -3.39
CA GLU A 88 5.62 -28.01 -3.25
C GLU A 88 5.27 -28.96 -2.08
N ALA A 89 6.08 -30.00 -1.84
CA ALA A 89 5.92 -30.89 -0.70
C ALA A 89 6.31 -30.27 0.64
N ALA A 90 7.31 -29.36 0.67
CA ALA A 90 7.79 -28.73 1.89
C ALA A 90 6.93 -27.53 2.34
N PHE A 91 6.36 -26.76 1.39
CA PHE A 91 5.69 -25.48 1.67
C PHE A 91 4.23 -25.42 1.19
N GLY A 92 3.69 -26.49 0.59
CA GLY A 92 2.31 -26.57 0.06
C GLY A 92 1.19 -26.55 1.12
N TRP A 93 1.10 -25.50 1.92
CA TRP A 93 -0.04 -25.20 2.78
C TRP A 93 -1.11 -24.46 1.96
N GLY A 94 -1.78 -25.17 1.04
CA GLY A 94 -2.79 -24.53 0.18
C GLY A 94 -3.70 -25.43 -0.66
N LYS A 95 -3.56 -26.76 -0.61
CA LYS A 95 -4.52 -27.70 -1.21
C LYS A 95 -5.21 -28.53 -0.12
N SER A 96 -5.86 -27.88 0.85
CA SER A 96 -6.93 -28.56 1.58
C SER A 96 -8.22 -28.36 0.81
N GLU A 97 -8.54 -29.39 0.03
CA GLU A 97 -9.85 -29.66 -0.54
C GLU A 97 -10.96 -29.32 0.47
N GLY A 98 -11.91 -28.52 0.03
CA GLY A 98 -13.03 -28.08 0.85
C GLY A 98 -14.12 -27.56 -0.07
N GLU A 99 -14.53 -28.40 -1.01
CA GLU A 99 -15.78 -28.24 -1.76
C GLU A 99 -16.94 -28.54 -0.79
N PRO A 100 -17.73 -27.56 -0.33
CA PRO A 100 -18.96 -27.88 0.37
C PRO A 100 -19.96 -28.37 -0.67
N ALA A 101 -20.28 -29.65 -0.54
CA ALA A 101 -21.30 -30.38 -1.28
C ALA A 101 -22.59 -29.56 -1.42
N ALA A 102 -23.17 -29.62 -2.62
CA ALA A 102 -24.49 -29.15 -2.93
C ALA A 102 -25.49 -29.62 -1.86
N ALA A 103 -26.02 -28.68 -1.08
CA ALA A 103 -27.15 -28.93 -0.20
C ALA A 103 -28.41 -28.99 -1.07
N ASP A 104 -28.85 -30.23 -1.26
CA ASP A 104 -30.10 -30.68 -1.85
C ASP A 104 -31.28 -29.90 -1.26
N SER A 105 -32.01 -29.18 -2.11
CA SER A 105 -33.21 -28.43 -1.73
C SER A 105 -34.42 -29.36 -1.81
N ASP A 106 -34.63 -30.15 -0.77
CA ASP A 106 -35.85 -30.95 -0.59
C ASP A 106 -36.40 -30.71 0.83
N GLU A 107 -37.28 -29.72 0.95
CA GLU A 107 -38.31 -29.75 2.00
C GLU A 107 -39.61 -29.12 1.49
N ASP A 108 -40.19 -29.83 0.52
CA ASP A 108 -41.62 -30.00 0.38
C ASP A 108 -42.16 -30.71 1.64
N ARG A 109 -42.67 -29.94 2.60
CA ARG A 109 -43.68 -30.40 3.57
C ARG A 109 -44.70 -29.30 3.80
N GLY A 110 -45.83 -29.48 3.13
CA GLY A 110 -46.97 -28.58 3.20
C GLY A 110 -47.85 -28.71 4.44
N SER A 111 -48.97 -27.99 4.32
CA SER A 111 -50.16 -27.87 5.18
C SER A 111 -50.07 -26.91 6.36
#